data_AF-A0A9P0Z290-F1
#
_entry.id   AF-A0A9P0Z290-F1
#
_cell.length_a   1.000
_cell.length_b   1.000
_cell.length_c   1.000
_cell.angle_alpha   90.00
_cell.angle_beta   90.00
_cell.angle_gamma   90.00
#
_symmetry.space_group_name_H-M   'P 1'
#
loop_
_entity.id
_entity.type
_entity.pdbx_description
1 polymer ?
#
loop_
_entity_poly.entity_id
_entity_poly.type
_entity_poly.pdbx_seq_one_letter_code
_entity_poly.pdbx_strand_id
1 'polypeptide(L)'
;MQWRQYLKDRRVNYCAFPKDLSIRWNSTYNLIQVLIRYKDHFPAFLRQICNYIINPADIDTCEKIVNVLAYFNNATQTFSHVYKSTANEFFVEAVNLVGAFCEFSEATYVSYFCDFMKQKCLKYYSHIPHIYGIAFVLDPRYKLAYLANCIDYYYASFFPTQEFDDNLIDPKQEFNEVSNLFHQLYNEFHAQYGNAPPPMQRTSSSSKGNSLLKSAFGSLLKKSRATPATEQSSGNELSLYLTLNVDYEVGDDFDVLKWWKENERTFPILSKMTKQVLAMPISTIAVEHEFSAADNVLTD
;
A
#
# COMPACT_ATOMS: atom_id res chain seq x y z
N MET A 1 0.02 -5.52 39.18
CA MET A 1 1.27 -5.16 39.92
C MET A 1 2.37 -6.23 39.81
N GLN A 2 2.05 -7.53 39.84
CA GLN A 2 3.04 -8.62 39.84
C GLN A 2 3.97 -8.66 38.61
N TRP A 3 3.45 -8.45 37.39
CA TRP A 3 4.26 -8.44 36.16
C TRP A 3 5.33 -7.33 36.14
N ARG A 4 4.96 -6.11 36.54
CA ARG A 4 5.91 -4.98 36.58
C ARG A 4 7.06 -5.24 37.55
N GLN A 5 6.76 -5.85 38.70
CA GLN A 5 7.79 -6.23 39.67
C GLN A 5 8.70 -7.33 39.12
N TYR A 6 8.12 -8.38 38.50
CA TYR A 6 8.88 -9.46 37.88
C TYR A 6 9.92 -8.97 36.87
N LEU A 7 9.55 -7.99 36.04
CA LEU A 7 10.46 -7.37 35.06
C LEU A 7 11.52 -6.50 35.72
N LYS A 8 11.14 -5.72 36.75
CA LYS A 8 12.07 -4.88 37.52
C LYS A 8 13.19 -5.71 38.14
N ASP A 9 12.86 -6.86 38.73
CA ASP A 9 13.83 -7.78 39.35
C ASP A 9 14.83 -8.34 38.34
N ARG A 10 14.44 -8.42 37.05
CA ARG A 10 15.26 -8.91 35.94
C ARG A 10 15.88 -7.79 35.09
N ARG A 11 15.73 -6.52 35.49
CA ARG A 11 16.22 -5.33 34.77
C ARG A 11 15.70 -5.24 33.33
N VAL A 12 14.46 -5.66 33.10
CA VAL A 12 13.80 -5.57 31.80
C VAL A 12 12.86 -4.36 31.79
N ASN A 13 12.93 -3.56 30.72
CA ASN A 13 12.09 -2.37 30.58
C ASN A 13 10.61 -2.75 30.43
N TYR A 14 9.76 -2.09 31.19
CA TYR A 14 8.32 -2.28 31.12
C TYR A 14 7.68 -1.45 30.00
N CYS A 15 6.82 -2.08 29.23
CA CYS A 15 5.94 -1.51 28.23
C CYS A 15 4.50 -1.89 28.60
N ALA A 16 3.59 -0.92 28.55
CA ALA A 16 2.19 -1.17 28.83
C ALA A 16 1.58 -2.02 27.72
N PHE A 17 0.78 -3.02 28.10
CA PHE A 17 0.00 -3.78 27.14
C PHE A 17 -1.18 -2.92 26.68
N PRO A 18 -1.37 -2.72 25.37
CA PRO A 18 -2.55 -2.04 24.85
C PRO A 18 -3.80 -2.89 25.12
N LYS A 19 -4.95 -2.23 25.18
CA LYS A 19 -6.24 -2.92 25.32
C LYS A 19 -6.61 -3.58 24.00
N ASP A 20 -6.93 -4.87 24.06
CA ASP A 20 -7.50 -5.61 22.94
C ASP A 20 -9.01 -5.32 22.83
N LEU A 21 -9.45 -5.05 21.61
CA LEU A 21 -10.83 -4.72 21.27
C LEU A 21 -11.29 -5.65 20.16
N SER A 22 -12.25 -6.52 20.45
CA SER A 22 -12.74 -7.55 19.52
C SER A 22 -13.28 -7.04 18.19
N ILE A 23 -13.64 -5.75 18.12
CA ILE A 23 -14.14 -5.08 16.92
C ILE A 23 -13.03 -4.54 15.99
N ARG A 24 -11.77 -4.55 16.43
CA ARG A 24 -10.65 -3.85 15.77
C ARG A 24 -9.39 -4.69 15.77
N TRP A 25 -9.08 -5.32 14.64
CA TRP A 25 -7.93 -6.21 14.49
C TRP A 25 -6.57 -5.55 14.81
N ASN A 26 -6.44 -4.23 14.58
CA ASN A 26 -5.22 -3.47 14.88
C ASN A 26 -4.93 -3.40 16.40
N SER A 27 -5.95 -3.50 17.25
CA SER A 27 -5.75 -3.59 18.71
C SER A 27 -5.11 -4.92 19.11
N THR A 28 -5.54 -6.03 18.49
CA THR A 28 -4.94 -7.35 18.65
C THR A 28 -3.51 -7.38 18.13
N TYR A 29 -3.25 -6.79 16.96
CA TYR A 29 -1.89 -6.64 16.40
C TYR A 29 -0.96 -5.93 17.39
N ASN A 30 -1.38 -4.77 17.92
CA ASN A 30 -0.59 -4.00 18.89
C ASN A 30 -0.34 -4.80 20.19
N LEU A 31 -1.33 -5.56 20.66
CA LEU A 31 -1.18 -6.40 21.84
C LEU A 31 -0.12 -7.48 21.64
N ILE A 32 -0.22 -8.25 20.55
CA ILE A 32 0.69 -9.36 20.27
C ILE A 32 2.11 -8.84 20.02
N GLN A 33 2.27 -7.68 19.38
CA GLN A 33 3.59 -7.03 19.23
C GLN A 33 4.27 -6.78 20.58
N VAL A 34 3.53 -6.31 21.60
CA VAL A 34 4.10 -6.12 22.94
C VAL A 34 4.38 -7.46 23.61
N LEU A 35 3.53 -8.47 23.41
CA LEU A 35 3.75 -9.82 23.94
C LEU A 35 5.04 -10.45 23.39
N ILE A 36 5.29 -10.33 22.09
CA ILE A 36 6.50 -10.87 21.43
C ILE A 36 7.77 -10.25 22.01
N ARG A 37 7.76 -8.96 22.37
CA ARG A 37 8.92 -8.31 23.06
C ARG A 37 9.28 -8.99 24.38
N TYR A 38 8.34 -9.70 24.98
CA TYR A 38 8.50 -10.43 26.23
C TYR A 38 8.55 -11.95 26.06
N LYS A 39 8.79 -12.47 24.85
CA LYS A 39 8.78 -13.92 24.58
C LYS A 39 9.69 -14.75 25.48
N ASP A 40 10.81 -14.19 25.94
CA ASP A 40 11.75 -14.88 26.85
C ASP A 40 11.34 -14.82 28.33
N HIS A 41 10.38 -13.97 28.68
CA HIS A 41 10.00 -13.68 30.07
C HIS A 41 8.57 -14.10 30.39
N PHE A 42 7.65 -13.87 29.45
CA PHE A 42 6.22 -14.07 29.64
C PHE A 42 5.85 -15.54 29.92
N PRO A 43 6.40 -16.55 29.21
CA PRO A 43 6.14 -17.96 29.53
C PRO A 43 6.61 -18.37 30.92
N ALA A 44 7.81 -17.94 31.32
CA ALA A 44 8.36 -18.23 32.63
C ALA A 44 7.54 -17.58 33.75
N PHE A 45 7.06 -16.35 33.52
CA PHE A 45 6.18 -15.67 34.45
C PHE A 45 4.85 -16.39 34.62
N LEU A 46 4.14 -16.76 33.54
CA LEU A 46 2.88 -17.49 33.63
C LEU A 46 3.02 -18.84 34.33
N ARG A 47 4.12 -19.56 34.04
CA ARG A 47 4.42 -20.81 34.76
C ARG A 47 4.58 -20.58 36.26
N GLN A 48 5.19 -19.48 36.67
CA GLN A 48 5.37 -19.13 38.07
C GLN A 48 4.04 -18.75 38.77
N ILE A 49 3.18 -17.97 38.11
CA ILE A 49 1.99 -17.39 38.77
C ILE A 49 0.76 -18.27 38.71
N CYS A 50 0.59 -19.09 37.66
CA CYS A 50 -0.61 -19.88 37.44
C CYS A 50 -0.33 -21.28 36.87
N ASN A 51 0.94 -21.71 36.83
CA ASN A 51 1.37 -22.99 36.27
C ASN A 51 0.91 -23.22 34.82
N TYR A 52 0.63 -22.15 34.08
CA TYR A 52 0.27 -22.22 32.67
C TYR A 52 1.54 -22.30 31.83
N ILE A 53 1.57 -23.23 30.87
CA ILE A 53 2.71 -23.47 29.99
C ILE A 53 2.33 -23.00 28.59
N ILE A 54 3.04 -21.99 28.09
CA ILE A 54 3.00 -21.58 26.68
C ILE A 54 3.95 -22.49 25.91
N ASN A 55 3.48 -23.13 24.83
CA ASN A 55 4.36 -23.91 23.99
C ASN A 55 5.21 -22.97 23.12
N PRO A 56 6.48 -23.29 22.85
CA PRO A 56 7.30 -22.50 21.93
C PRO A 56 6.64 -22.32 20.54
N ALA A 57 5.86 -23.30 20.09
CA ALA A 57 5.08 -23.23 18.86
C ALA A 57 4.01 -22.13 18.88
N ASP A 58 3.42 -21.82 20.04
CA ASP A 58 2.41 -20.76 20.17
C ASP A 58 3.03 -19.38 19.97
N ILE A 59 4.27 -19.20 20.46
CA ILE A 59 5.05 -17.97 20.28
C ILE A 59 5.43 -17.79 18.81
N ASP A 60 5.94 -18.83 18.15
CA ASP A 60 6.27 -18.79 16.73
C ASP A 60 5.03 -18.49 15.87
N THR A 61 3.89 -19.09 16.22
CA THR A 61 2.60 -18.79 15.57
C THR A 61 2.23 -17.32 15.72
N CYS A 62 2.36 -16.76 16.93
CA CYS A 62 2.10 -15.35 17.21
C CYS A 62 3.04 -14.42 16.42
N GLU A 63 4.33 -14.74 16.32
CA GLU A 63 5.30 -13.98 15.52
C GLU A 63 4.91 -13.95 14.04
N LYS A 64 4.51 -15.09 13.47
CA LYS A 64 4.08 -15.17 12.07
C LYS A 64 2.76 -14.43 11.82
N ILE A 65 1.77 -14.56 12.71
CA ILE A 65 0.51 -13.82 12.61
C ILE A 65 0.78 -12.30 12.64
N VAL A 66 1.66 -11.84 13.53
CA VAL A 66 2.05 -10.42 13.59
C VAL A 66 2.74 -9.98 12.31
N ASN A 67 3.58 -10.82 11.70
CA ASN A 67 4.21 -10.48 10.43
C ASN A 67 3.18 -10.34 9.29
N VAL A 68 2.16 -11.21 9.22
CA VAL A 68 1.05 -11.06 8.26
C VAL A 68 0.27 -9.78 8.54
N LEU A 69 -0.14 -9.54 9.79
CA LEU A 69 -0.89 -8.35 10.20
C LEU A 69 -0.10 -7.05 10.01
N ALA A 70 1.24 -7.11 9.99
CA ALA A 70 2.06 -5.94 9.73
C ALA A 70 1.83 -5.38 8.32
N TYR A 71 1.58 -6.22 7.31
CA TYR A 71 1.22 -5.76 5.96
C TYR A 71 -0.10 -5.00 5.94
N PHE A 72 -1.11 -5.49 6.67
CA PHE A 72 -2.38 -4.77 6.84
C PHE A 72 -2.19 -3.44 7.58
N ASN A 73 -1.34 -3.42 8.60
CA ASN A 73 -1.08 -2.22 9.38
C ASN A 73 -0.39 -1.17 8.53
N ASN A 74 0.61 -1.57 7.74
CA ASN A 74 1.31 -0.68 6.81
C ASN A 74 0.34 -0.12 5.77
N ALA A 75 -0.46 -0.96 5.10
CA ALA A 75 -1.46 -0.50 4.13
C ALA A 75 -2.48 0.46 4.76
N THR A 76 -2.94 0.17 5.99
CA THR A 76 -3.87 1.05 6.72
C THR A 76 -3.22 2.40 7.02
N GLN A 77 -1.96 2.42 7.45
CA GLN A 77 -1.22 3.66 7.69
C GLN A 77 -1.04 4.46 6.40
N THR A 78 -0.62 3.81 5.31
CA THR A 78 -0.48 4.41 3.98
C THR A 78 -1.78 5.07 3.53
N PHE A 79 -2.91 4.37 3.66
CA PHE A 79 -4.23 4.89 3.25
C PHE A 79 -4.84 5.91 4.21
N SER A 80 -4.30 6.05 5.42
CA SER A 80 -4.78 7.01 6.42
C SER A 80 -4.07 8.36 6.35
N HIS A 81 -3.09 8.54 5.45
CA HIS A 81 -2.42 9.82 5.27
C HIS A 81 -3.39 10.88 4.71
N VAL A 82 -3.47 12.03 5.39
CA VAL A 82 -4.37 13.14 5.02
C VAL A 82 -3.71 14.10 4.01
N TYR A 83 -2.39 14.28 4.11
CA TYR A 83 -1.64 15.30 3.36
C TYR A 83 -0.81 14.75 2.20
N LYS A 84 -0.97 13.46 1.89
CA LYS A 84 -0.32 12.80 0.75
C LYS A 84 -1.40 12.16 -0.10
N SER A 85 -1.15 12.06 -1.40
CA SER A 85 -2.00 11.27 -2.28
C SER A 85 -1.96 9.81 -1.83
N THR A 86 -3.12 9.21 -1.62
CA THR A 86 -3.23 7.80 -1.22
C THR A 86 -3.67 6.92 -2.39
N ALA A 87 -4.50 7.43 -3.31
CA ALA A 87 -5.11 6.66 -4.40
C ALA A 87 -4.08 5.93 -5.29
N ASN A 88 -2.96 6.58 -5.58
CA ASN A 88 -1.86 6.02 -6.37
C ASN A 88 -1.11 4.88 -5.66
N GLU A 89 -1.23 4.74 -4.34
CA GLU A 89 -0.52 3.70 -3.58
C GLU A 89 -1.32 2.39 -3.48
N PHE A 90 -2.59 2.37 -3.92
CA PHE A 90 -3.49 1.23 -3.78
C PHE A 90 -2.87 -0.08 -4.29
N PHE A 91 -2.41 -0.10 -5.55
CA PHE A 91 -1.88 -1.31 -6.17
C PHE A 91 -0.55 -1.77 -5.56
N VAL A 92 0.26 -0.85 -5.02
CA VAL A 92 1.48 -1.22 -4.29
C VAL A 92 1.12 -2.00 -3.05
N GLU A 93 0.20 -1.47 -2.24
CA GLU A 93 -0.23 -2.12 -1.00
C GLU A 93 -1.02 -3.41 -1.26
N ALA A 94 -1.85 -3.44 -2.31
CA ALA A 94 -2.58 -4.63 -2.73
C ALA A 94 -1.62 -5.77 -3.11
N VAL A 95 -0.57 -5.48 -3.91
CA VAL A 95 0.46 -6.46 -4.26
C VAL A 95 1.24 -6.94 -3.03
N ASN A 96 1.59 -6.04 -2.12
CA ASN A 96 2.29 -6.40 -0.87
C ASN A 96 1.45 -7.34 0.00
N LEU A 97 0.15 -7.04 0.18
CA LEU A 97 -0.78 -7.86 0.96
C LEU A 97 -0.90 -9.27 0.39
N VAL A 98 -1.08 -9.34 -0.93
CA VAL A 98 -1.27 -10.61 -1.62
C VAL A 98 0.01 -11.44 -1.63
N GLY A 99 1.16 -10.80 -1.83
CA GLY A 99 2.47 -11.45 -1.70
C GLY A 99 2.71 -12.01 -0.30
N ALA A 100 2.28 -11.31 0.74
CA ALA A 100 2.35 -11.82 2.11
C ALA A 100 1.50 -13.09 2.29
N PHE A 101 0.28 -13.15 1.74
CA PHE A 101 -0.50 -14.38 1.81
C PHE A 101 0.21 -15.55 1.13
N CYS A 102 0.79 -15.34 -0.06
CA CYS A 102 1.57 -16.38 -0.72
C CYS A 102 2.74 -16.85 0.14
N GLU A 103 3.53 -15.93 0.70
CA GLU A 103 4.68 -16.24 1.55
C GLU A 103 4.29 -17.03 2.81
N PHE A 104 3.25 -16.59 3.53
CA PHE A 104 2.89 -17.18 4.82
C PHE A 104 1.94 -18.38 4.73
N SER A 105 1.28 -18.59 3.58
CA SER A 105 0.38 -19.73 3.36
C SER A 105 1.08 -21.10 3.39
N GLU A 106 2.38 -21.15 3.13
CA GLU A 106 3.18 -22.39 3.19
C GLU A 106 3.39 -22.89 4.65
N ALA A 107 3.21 -22.03 5.65
CA ALA A 107 3.36 -22.40 7.05
C ALA A 107 2.08 -23.11 7.58
N THR A 108 2.21 -24.36 8.02
CA THR A 108 1.09 -25.28 8.27
C THR A 108 0.05 -24.80 9.30
N TYR A 109 0.46 -23.96 10.26
CA TYR A 109 -0.40 -23.46 11.35
C TYR A 109 -0.90 -22.02 11.15
N VAL A 110 -0.37 -21.30 10.15
CA VAL A 110 -0.82 -19.94 9.79
C VAL A 110 -1.62 -19.95 8.49
N SER A 111 -1.54 -21.02 7.70
CA SER A 111 -2.29 -21.21 6.46
C SER A 111 -3.78 -20.90 6.61
N TYR A 112 -4.45 -21.49 7.62
CA TYR A 112 -5.87 -21.22 7.87
C TYR A 112 -6.17 -19.73 8.15
N PHE A 113 -5.29 -19.06 8.91
CA PHE A 113 -5.41 -17.62 9.18
C PHE A 113 -5.21 -16.81 7.89
N CYS A 114 -4.19 -17.14 7.09
CA CYS A 114 -3.95 -16.50 5.79
C CYS A 114 -5.13 -16.70 4.84
N ASP A 115 -5.65 -17.92 4.71
CA ASP A 115 -6.79 -18.23 3.82
C ASP A 115 -8.04 -17.46 4.24
N PHE A 116 -8.33 -17.41 5.55
CA PHE A 116 -9.45 -16.64 6.08
C PHE A 116 -9.31 -15.15 5.76
N MET A 117 -8.14 -14.57 6.01
CA MET A 117 -7.87 -13.15 5.74
C MET A 117 -7.89 -12.85 4.24
N LYS A 118 -7.36 -13.77 3.41
CA LYS A 118 -7.37 -13.70 1.95
C LYS A 118 -8.80 -13.67 1.41
N GLN A 119 -9.68 -14.57 1.88
CA GLN A 119 -11.10 -14.57 1.50
C GLN A 119 -11.83 -13.29 1.91
N LYS A 120 -11.54 -12.75 3.10
CA LYS A 120 -12.09 -11.46 3.53
C LYS A 120 -11.62 -10.32 2.63
N CYS A 121 -10.33 -10.27 2.29
CA CYS A 121 -9.79 -9.25 1.37
C CYS A 121 -10.47 -9.32 0.00
N LEU A 122 -10.59 -10.53 -0.57
CA LEU A 122 -11.29 -10.75 -1.84
C LEU A 122 -12.72 -10.24 -1.82
N LYS A 123 -13.45 -10.42 -0.71
CA LYS A 123 -14.82 -9.94 -0.62
C LYS A 123 -14.93 -8.41 -0.80
N TYR A 124 -13.97 -7.65 -0.28
CA TYR A 124 -13.98 -6.19 -0.37
C TYR A 124 -13.33 -5.65 -1.65
N TYR A 125 -12.32 -6.34 -2.17
CA TYR A 125 -11.52 -5.91 -3.30
C TYR A 125 -11.63 -6.86 -4.51
N SER A 126 -12.78 -7.54 -4.64
CA SER A 126 -13.10 -8.35 -5.84
C SER A 126 -13.29 -7.47 -7.07
N HIS A 127 -13.81 -6.26 -6.87
CA HIS A 127 -14.00 -5.25 -7.90
C HIS A 127 -13.23 -4.01 -7.45
N ILE A 128 -12.05 -3.79 -8.05
CA ILE A 128 -11.22 -2.63 -7.74
C ILE A 128 -11.78 -1.44 -8.51
N PRO A 129 -12.11 -0.31 -7.85
CA PRO A 129 -12.48 0.89 -8.56
C PRO A 129 -11.38 1.31 -9.55
N HIS A 130 -11.70 1.38 -10.85
CA HIS A 130 -10.73 1.71 -11.91
C HIS A 130 -9.99 3.02 -11.68
N ILE A 131 -10.58 3.94 -10.91
CA ILE A 131 -9.96 5.20 -10.55
C ILE A 131 -8.65 5.03 -9.77
N TYR A 132 -8.49 3.95 -8.98
CA TYR A 132 -7.22 3.61 -8.33
C TYR A 132 -6.16 3.21 -9.36
N GLY A 133 -6.57 2.56 -10.45
CA GLY A 133 -5.69 2.24 -11.58
C GLY A 133 -5.26 3.49 -12.34
N ILE A 134 -6.19 4.41 -12.58
CA ILE A 134 -5.90 5.73 -13.17
C ILE A 134 -4.94 6.53 -12.28
N ALA A 135 -5.18 6.58 -10.97
CA ALA A 135 -4.31 7.24 -10.01
C ALA A 135 -2.89 6.63 -10.00
N PHE A 136 -2.80 5.31 -10.07
CA PHE A 136 -1.53 4.59 -10.16
C PHE A 136 -0.78 4.90 -11.47
N VAL A 137 -1.49 4.99 -12.60
CA VAL A 137 -0.88 5.36 -13.90
C VAL A 137 -0.39 6.80 -13.90
N LEU A 138 -1.07 7.69 -13.17
CA LEU A 138 -0.66 9.07 -12.95
C LEU A 138 0.51 9.22 -11.97
N ASP A 139 0.95 8.14 -11.32
CA ASP A 139 2.24 8.14 -10.66
C ASP A 139 3.35 7.99 -11.71
N PRO A 140 4.24 8.99 -11.86
CA PRO A 140 5.33 8.96 -12.85
C PRO A 140 6.30 7.79 -12.65
N ARG A 141 6.29 7.16 -11.47
CA ARG A 141 7.10 6.00 -11.13
C ARG A 141 6.57 4.69 -11.71
N TYR A 142 5.26 4.60 -11.98
CA TYR A 142 4.59 3.33 -12.26
C TYR A 142 4.03 3.26 -13.68
N LYS A 143 3.07 4.11 -14.04
CA LYS A 143 2.47 4.13 -15.39
C LYS A 143 1.82 2.78 -15.79
N LEU A 144 1.41 2.68 -17.05
CA LEU A 144 0.67 1.54 -17.60
C LEU A 144 1.46 0.22 -17.51
N ALA A 145 2.76 0.23 -17.81
CA ALA A 145 3.57 -0.99 -17.82
C ALA A 145 3.62 -1.65 -16.44
N TYR A 146 3.70 -0.87 -15.36
CA TYR A 146 3.68 -1.41 -14.01
C TYR A 146 2.28 -1.82 -13.57
N LEU A 147 1.25 -1.09 -13.98
CA LEU A 147 -0.12 -1.44 -13.67
C LEU A 147 -0.44 -2.86 -14.18
N ALA A 148 -0.05 -3.18 -15.42
CA ALA A 148 -0.22 -4.52 -15.98
C ALA A 148 0.42 -5.59 -15.09
N ASN A 149 1.68 -5.38 -14.67
CA ASN A 149 2.38 -6.32 -13.79
C ASN A 149 1.69 -6.48 -12.42
N CYS A 150 1.18 -5.38 -11.85
CA CYS A 150 0.47 -5.40 -10.57
C CYS A 150 -0.84 -6.17 -10.66
N ILE A 151 -1.63 -5.92 -11.71
CA ILE A 151 -2.90 -6.62 -11.98
C ILE A 151 -2.63 -8.11 -12.18
N ASP A 152 -1.70 -8.47 -13.07
CA ASP A 152 -1.33 -9.87 -13.32
C ASP A 152 -0.93 -10.59 -12.03
N TYR A 153 -0.06 -9.97 -11.23
CA TYR A 153 0.39 -10.56 -9.97
C TYR A 153 -0.74 -10.70 -8.95
N TYR A 154 -1.59 -9.68 -8.80
CA TYR A 154 -2.70 -9.65 -7.85
C TYR A 154 -3.68 -10.79 -8.12
N TYR A 155 -4.17 -10.92 -9.35
CA TYR A 155 -5.14 -11.95 -9.70
C TYR A 155 -4.53 -13.36 -9.72
N ALA A 156 -3.31 -13.53 -10.24
CA ALA A 156 -2.64 -14.83 -10.23
C ALA A 156 -2.41 -15.37 -8.81
N SER A 157 -2.16 -14.48 -7.86
CA SER A 157 -1.91 -14.86 -6.47
C SER A 157 -3.21 -15.12 -5.68
N PHE A 158 -4.31 -14.45 -6.04
CA PHE A 158 -5.62 -14.74 -5.45
C PHE A 158 -6.21 -16.04 -5.99
N PHE A 159 -6.08 -16.30 -7.29
CA PHE A 159 -6.69 -17.41 -8.03
C PHE A 159 -5.61 -18.28 -8.72
N PRO A 160 -4.77 -18.99 -7.95
CA PRO A 160 -3.64 -19.76 -8.50
C PRO A 160 -4.09 -20.99 -9.29
N THR A 161 -5.18 -21.62 -8.88
CA THR A 161 -5.91 -22.62 -9.65
C THR A 161 -7.02 -21.89 -10.39
N GLN A 162 -6.97 -21.89 -11.73
CA GLN A 162 -8.03 -21.39 -12.61
C GLN A 162 -9.29 -22.26 -12.46
N GLU A 163 -9.93 -22.25 -11.30
CA GLU A 163 -11.32 -22.64 -11.21
C GLU A 163 -12.08 -21.57 -11.99
N PHE A 164 -12.60 -21.96 -13.17
CA PHE A 164 -13.45 -21.14 -14.01
C PHE A 164 -14.73 -20.80 -13.23
N ASP A 165 -14.67 -19.74 -12.43
CA ASP A 165 -15.84 -18.97 -12.03
C ASP A 165 -16.05 -17.91 -13.11
N ASP A 166 -17.17 -17.98 -13.83
CA ASP A 166 -17.54 -17.02 -14.88
C ASP A 166 -17.63 -15.57 -14.36
N ASN A 167 -17.62 -15.37 -13.03
CA ASN A 167 -17.58 -14.05 -12.39
C ASN A 167 -16.15 -13.53 -12.09
N LEU A 168 -15.11 -14.29 -12.41
CA LEU A 168 -13.72 -13.84 -12.26
C LEU A 168 -13.35 -12.83 -13.35
N ILE A 169 -12.91 -11.65 -12.93
CA ILE A 169 -12.40 -10.62 -13.82
C ILE A 169 -11.10 -11.11 -14.48
N ASP A 170 -11.04 -11.10 -15.81
CA ASP A 170 -9.82 -11.37 -16.56
C ASP A 170 -8.80 -10.23 -16.32
N PRO A 171 -7.58 -10.52 -15.82
CA PRO A 171 -6.54 -9.51 -15.62
C PRO A 171 -6.27 -8.64 -16.84
N LYS A 172 -6.33 -9.22 -18.04
CA LYS A 172 -6.15 -8.45 -19.29
C LYS A 172 -7.31 -7.54 -19.57
N GLN A 173 -8.53 -7.97 -19.27
CA GLN A 173 -9.73 -7.16 -19.42
C GLN A 173 -9.67 -5.97 -18.46
N GLU A 174 -9.39 -6.21 -17.17
CA GLU A 174 -9.25 -5.16 -16.14
C GLU A 174 -8.21 -4.11 -16.58
N PHE A 175 -7.03 -4.55 -17.03
CA PHE A 175 -5.99 -3.65 -17.51
C PHE A 175 -6.46 -2.81 -18.72
N ASN A 176 -7.12 -3.44 -19.68
CA ASN A 176 -7.60 -2.75 -20.88
C ASN A 176 -8.69 -1.72 -20.54
N GLU A 177 -9.59 -2.05 -19.61
CA GLU A 177 -10.64 -1.13 -19.15
C GLU A 177 -10.04 0.10 -18.46
N VAL A 178 -9.09 -0.09 -17.53
CA VAL A 178 -8.38 1.03 -16.88
C VAL A 178 -7.60 1.86 -17.89
N SER A 179 -6.88 1.22 -18.81
CA SER A 179 -6.10 1.90 -19.86
C SER A 179 -7.01 2.75 -20.76
N ASN A 180 -8.13 2.18 -21.23
CA ASN A 180 -9.09 2.88 -22.06
C ASN A 180 -9.70 4.08 -21.33
N LEU A 181 -10.10 3.91 -20.06
CA LEU A 181 -10.64 5.00 -19.25
C LEU A 181 -9.61 6.11 -19.01
N PHE A 182 -8.34 5.76 -18.77
CA PHE A 182 -7.27 6.75 -18.64
C PHE A 182 -7.11 7.59 -19.92
N HIS A 183 -7.11 6.93 -21.08
CA HIS A 183 -7.05 7.63 -22.38
C HIS A 183 -8.29 8.49 -22.64
N GLN A 184 -9.49 8.01 -22.30
CA GLN A 184 -10.74 8.76 -22.42
C GLN A 184 -10.73 10.02 -21.55
N LEU A 185 -10.36 9.87 -20.27
CA LEU A 185 -10.28 10.98 -19.33
C LEU A 185 -9.27 12.04 -19.80
N TYR A 186 -8.11 11.63 -20.29
CA TYR A 186 -7.15 12.57 -20.88
C TYR A 186 -7.75 13.35 -22.06
N ASN A 187 -8.46 12.66 -22.97
CA ASN A 187 -9.08 13.31 -24.13
C ASN A 187 -10.14 14.35 -23.72
N GLU A 188 -10.93 14.06 -22.68
CA GLU A 188 -11.90 15.01 -22.12
C GLU A 188 -11.23 16.26 -21.55
N PHE A 189 -10.17 16.08 -20.74
CA PHE A 189 -9.38 17.20 -20.22
C PHE A 189 -8.69 17.99 -21.34
N HIS A 190 -8.17 17.31 -22.35
CA HIS A 190 -7.55 17.95 -23.49
C HIS A 190 -8.57 18.79 -24.28
N ALA A 191 -9.78 18.28 -24.50
CA ALA A 191 -10.86 19.03 -25.15
C ALA A 191 -11.27 20.27 -24.33
N GLN A 192 -11.30 20.16 -23.00
CA GLN A 192 -11.70 21.23 -22.11
C GLN A 192 -10.61 22.32 -21.94
N TYR A 193 -9.34 21.94 -21.89
CA TYR A 193 -8.25 22.83 -21.48
C TYR A 193 -7.15 23.06 -22.51
N GLY A 194 -7.07 22.26 -23.58
CA GLY A 194 -6.00 22.33 -24.58
C GLY A 194 -6.00 23.60 -25.44
N ASN A 195 -7.14 24.32 -25.49
CA ASN A 195 -7.28 25.56 -26.25
C ASN A 195 -7.05 26.84 -25.41
N ALA A 196 -6.66 26.71 -24.14
CA ALA A 196 -6.44 27.86 -23.24
C ALA A 196 -5.01 28.45 -23.38
N PRO A 197 -4.84 29.78 -23.31
CA PRO A 197 -3.51 30.42 -23.42
C PRO A 197 -2.59 30.03 -22.23
N PRO A 198 -1.26 29.89 -22.45
CA PRO A 198 -0.33 29.37 -21.45
C PRO A 198 -0.05 30.34 -20.28
N PRO A 199 0.11 29.85 -19.03
CA PRO A 199 0.48 30.69 -17.88
C PRO A 199 1.99 31.01 -17.82
N MET A 200 2.32 32.22 -17.35
CA MET A 200 3.67 32.81 -17.27
C MET A 200 4.64 32.12 -16.27
N GLN A 201 5.95 32.20 -16.56
CA GLN A 201 7.02 31.39 -15.96
C GLN A 201 7.57 31.88 -14.59
N ARG A 202 7.90 30.94 -13.70
CA ARG A 202 8.98 31.00 -12.67
C ARG A 202 9.72 29.66 -12.56
N THR A 203 11.05 29.67 -12.53
CA THR A 203 11.94 28.50 -12.53
C THR A 203 12.53 28.24 -11.14
N SER A 204 12.65 26.97 -10.74
CA SER A 204 13.55 26.55 -9.66
C SER A 204 13.98 25.10 -9.84
N SER A 205 15.28 24.87 -9.74
CA SER A 205 16.03 23.62 -9.95
C SER A 205 15.98 22.67 -8.75
N SER A 206 15.95 21.35 -8.99
CA SER A 206 16.02 20.30 -7.98
C SER A 206 17.36 19.54 -7.98
N SER A 207 17.79 19.09 -6.79
CA SER A 207 19.00 18.31 -6.54
C SER A 207 18.65 16.86 -6.15
N LYS A 208 19.43 15.91 -6.67
CA LYS A 208 19.30 14.45 -6.50
C LYS A 208 19.80 13.96 -5.13
N GLY A 209 19.20 12.89 -4.61
CA GLY A 209 19.73 12.07 -3.52
C GLY A 209 19.22 10.64 -3.65
N ASN A 210 20.12 9.66 -3.55
CA ASN A 210 19.88 8.21 -3.59
C ASN A 210 19.57 7.66 -2.18
N SER A 211 18.72 6.63 -2.02
CA SER A 211 19.08 5.39 -1.29
C SER A 211 18.03 4.24 -1.31
N LEU A 212 18.40 3.15 -1.97
CA LEU A 212 18.20 1.70 -1.72
C LEU A 212 17.33 1.20 -0.53
N LEU A 213 16.19 0.51 -0.81
CA LEU A 213 15.68 -0.62 -0.01
C LEU A 213 14.93 -1.72 -0.84
N LYS A 214 15.04 -2.98 -0.40
CA LYS A 214 14.52 -4.21 -1.06
C LYS A 214 13.08 -4.53 -0.60
N SER A 215 12.13 -4.60 -1.54
CA SER A 215 10.76 -5.16 -1.37
C SER A 215 10.39 -6.01 -2.62
N ALA A 216 9.36 -6.87 -2.55
CA ALA A 216 8.81 -7.60 -3.70
C ALA A 216 8.44 -6.65 -4.86
N PHE A 217 7.95 -5.45 -4.52
CA PHE A 217 7.80 -4.31 -5.42
C PHE A 217 9.12 -3.94 -6.14
N GLY A 218 10.22 -3.89 -5.39
CA GLY A 218 11.58 -3.68 -5.91
C GLY A 218 12.10 -4.80 -6.82
N SER A 219 11.52 -6.01 -6.76
CA SER A 219 11.84 -7.10 -7.69
C SER A 219 11.09 -6.98 -9.01
N LEU A 220 9.83 -6.53 -8.99
CA LEU A 220 9.04 -6.23 -10.19
C LEU A 220 9.62 -5.03 -10.95
N LEU A 221 10.09 -4.00 -10.23
CA LEU A 221 10.84 -2.87 -10.79
C LEU A 221 12.07 -3.27 -11.60
N LYS A 222 12.75 -4.35 -11.20
CA LYS A 222 13.91 -4.85 -11.94
C LYS A 222 13.54 -5.60 -13.21
N LYS A 223 12.31 -6.14 -13.29
CA LYS A 223 11.84 -6.95 -14.42
C LYS A 223 11.32 -6.10 -15.58
N SER A 224 10.81 -4.89 -15.32
CA SER A 224 10.37 -3.94 -16.36
C SER A 224 11.51 -3.20 -17.06
N ARG A 225 12.74 -3.21 -16.50
CA ARG A 225 13.89 -2.46 -17.03
C ARG A 225 14.50 -3.06 -18.31
N ALA A 226 13.87 -4.09 -18.89
CA ALA A 226 14.38 -4.91 -20.00
C ALA A 226 13.62 -4.73 -21.32
N THR A 227 13.04 -3.56 -21.60
CA THR A 227 12.50 -3.22 -22.93
C THR A 227 13.39 -2.19 -23.63
N PRO A 228 13.85 -2.45 -24.87
CA PRO A 228 14.66 -1.50 -25.61
C PRO A 228 13.81 -0.30 -26.04
N ALA A 229 14.36 0.90 -25.85
CA ALA A 229 13.75 2.14 -26.30
C ALA A 229 13.80 2.22 -27.84
N THR A 230 12.63 2.38 -28.46
CA THR A 230 12.53 2.63 -29.90
C THR A 230 11.75 3.92 -30.16
N GLU A 231 12.45 4.84 -30.83
CA GLU A 231 12.00 5.91 -31.72
C GLU A 231 11.05 7.01 -31.22
N GLN A 232 11.61 8.22 -31.21
CA GLN A 232 10.95 9.52 -31.05
C GLN A 232 9.93 9.73 -32.17
N SER A 233 8.64 9.71 -31.83
CA SER A 233 7.61 10.39 -32.62
C SER A 233 7.25 11.70 -31.90
N SER A 234 6.89 12.70 -32.70
CA SER A 234 6.26 13.95 -32.27
C SER A 234 4.94 13.67 -31.56
N GLY A 235 5.01 13.15 -30.34
CA GLY A 235 3.87 12.70 -29.55
C GLY A 235 3.15 13.88 -28.89
N ASN A 236 1.83 13.77 -28.79
CA ASN A 236 1.07 14.60 -27.87
C ASN A 236 1.59 14.40 -26.42
N GLU A 237 1.26 15.32 -25.53
CA GLU A 237 1.68 15.33 -24.12
C GLU A 237 1.58 13.96 -23.43
N LEU A 238 0.52 13.21 -23.73
CA LEU A 238 0.28 11.87 -23.21
C LEU A 238 1.33 10.85 -23.62
N SER A 239 1.67 10.78 -24.92
CA SER A 239 2.70 9.87 -25.42
C SER A 239 4.07 10.17 -24.80
N LEU A 240 4.40 11.45 -24.61
CA LEU A 240 5.62 11.86 -23.93
C LEU A 240 5.63 11.39 -22.47
N TYR A 241 4.52 11.57 -21.75
CA TYR A 241 4.42 11.12 -20.36
C TYR A 241 4.58 9.60 -20.24
N LEU A 242 3.90 8.82 -21.07
CA LEU A 242 3.91 7.35 -21.00
C LEU A 242 5.28 6.74 -21.33
N THR A 243 6.09 7.43 -22.14
CA THR A 243 7.43 6.96 -22.55
C THR A 243 8.57 7.52 -21.68
N LEU A 244 8.32 8.58 -20.90
CA LEU A 244 9.30 9.14 -19.98
C LEU A 244 9.74 8.08 -18.96
N ASN A 245 11.02 8.03 -18.60
CA ASN A 245 11.47 7.26 -17.44
C ASN A 245 11.80 8.22 -16.32
N VAL A 246 11.28 7.95 -15.13
CA VAL A 246 11.63 8.69 -13.92
C VAL A 246 12.60 7.83 -13.13
N ASP A 247 13.82 8.33 -12.95
CA ASP A 247 14.77 7.72 -12.02
C ASP A 247 14.27 7.97 -10.59
N TYR A 248 13.94 6.91 -9.88
CA TYR A 248 13.65 6.94 -8.45
C TYR A 248 14.20 5.69 -7.80
N GLU A 249 14.61 5.78 -6.53
CA GLU A 249 14.98 4.62 -5.74
C GLU A 249 13.82 4.18 -4.84
N VAL A 250 13.71 2.87 -4.65
CA VAL A 250 12.72 2.30 -3.72
C VAL A 250 13.09 2.74 -2.31
N GLY A 251 12.19 3.50 -1.67
CA GLY A 251 12.39 4.05 -0.33
C GLY A 251 12.59 5.57 -0.29
N ASP A 252 12.76 6.22 -1.44
CA ASP A 252 12.77 7.69 -1.51
C ASP A 252 11.40 8.24 -1.10
N ASP A 253 11.38 9.34 -0.34
CA ASP A 253 10.16 10.11 -0.06
C ASP A 253 9.77 10.89 -1.33
N PHE A 254 9.24 10.16 -2.32
CA PHE A 254 8.79 10.73 -3.58
C PHE A 254 7.43 11.39 -3.39
N ASP A 255 7.41 12.72 -3.51
CA ASP A 255 6.18 13.50 -3.52
C ASP A 255 5.63 13.62 -4.95
N VAL A 256 4.65 12.78 -5.27
CA VAL A 256 3.98 12.75 -6.57
C VAL A 256 3.33 14.10 -6.92
N LEU A 257 2.74 14.79 -5.95
CA LEU A 257 2.08 16.09 -6.20
C LEU A 257 3.11 17.18 -6.48
N LYS A 258 4.23 17.17 -5.77
CA LYS A 258 5.36 18.05 -6.04
C LYS A 258 5.95 17.80 -7.42
N TRP A 259 6.13 16.54 -7.81
CA TRP A 259 6.63 16.20 -9.15
C TRP A 259 5.72 16.77 -10.25
N TRP A 260 4.39 16.58 -10.13
CA TRP A 260 3.44 17.11 -11.10
C TRP A 260 3.45 18.64 -11.14
N LYS A 261 3.58 19.30 -9.99
CA LYS A 261 3.72 20.76 -9.91
C LYS A 261 4.97 21.27 -10.61
N GLU A 262 6.10 20.58 -10.46
CA GLU A 262 7.36 20.94 -11.11
C GLU A 262 7.33 20.71 -12.64
N ASN A 263 6.56 19.72 -13.10
CA ASN A 263 6.44 19.36 -14.51
C ASN A 263 5.18 19.90 -15.20
N GLU A 264 4.43 20.80 -14.55
CA GLU A 264 3.15 21.33 -15.04
C GLU A 264 3.27 22.06 -16.40
N ARG A 265 4.44 22.62 -16.72
CA ARG A 265 4.67 23.23 -18.03
C ARG A 265 4.84 22.22 -19.16
N THR A 266 5.46 21.08 -18.85
CA THR A 266 5.70 20.01 -19.82
C THR A 266 4.42 19.20 -20.01
N PHE A 267 3.63 19.05 -18.94
CA PHE A 267 2.41 18.26 -18.92
C PHE A 267 1.19 19.06 -18.42
N PRO A 268 0.73 20.10 -19.14
CA PRO A 268 -0.32 20.99 -18.67
C PRO A 268 -1.69 20.34 -18.51
N ILE A 269 -2.06 19.37 -19.37
CA ILE A 269 -3.35 18.68 -19.32
C ILE A 269 -3.34 17.60 -18.25
N LEU A 270 -2.31 16.75 -18.23
CA LEU A 270 -2.14 15.69 -17.24
C LEU A 270 -1.97 16.25 -15.82
N SER A 271 -1.32 17.41 -15.65
CA SER A 271 -1.21 18.04 -14.32
C SER A 271 -2.56 18.49 -13.78
N LYS A 272 -3.47 18.95 -14.65
CA LYS A 272 -4.85 19.29 -14.26
C LYS A 272 -5.66 18.04 -13.89
N MET A 273 -5.53 16.98 -14.70
CA MET A 273 -6.18 15.70 -14.45
C MET A 273 -5.70 15.09 -13.12
N THR A 274 -4.38 15.09 -12.89
CA THR A 274 -3.74 14.62 -11.66
C THR A 274 -4.29 15.30 -10.42
N LYS A 275 -4.42 16.63 -10.43
CA LYS A 275 -4.94 17.39 -9.28
C LYS A 275 -6.33 16.92 -8.86
N GLN A 276 -7.17 16.44 -9.79
CA GLN A 276 -8.49 15.92 -9.46
C GLN A 276 -8.45 14.45 -9.04
N VAL A 277 -7.68 13.62 -9.75
CA VAL A 277 -7.64 12.17 -9.48
C VAL A 277 -6.91 11.85 -8.17
N LEU A 278 -5.73 12.46 -7.94
CA LEU A 278 -4.91 12.19 -6.75
C LEU A 278 -5.45 12.86 -5.47
N ALA A 279 -6.44 13.75 -5.60
CA ALA A 279 -7.11 14.34 -4.44
C ALA A 279 -8.12 13.39 -3.77
N MET A 280 -8.45 12.26 -4.41
CA MET A 280 -9.36 11.28 -3.80
C MET A 280 -8.64 10.45 -2.73
N PRO A 281 -9.13 10.47 -1.47
CA PRO A 281 -8.63 9.57 -0.45
C PRO A 281 -9.12 8.13 -0.73
N ILE A 282 -8.29 7.13 -0.44
CA ILE A 282 -8.72 5.71 -0.46
C ILE A 282 -9.61 5.41 0.74
N SER A 283 -9.33 6.05 1.88
CA SER A 283 -9.94 5.71 3.16
C SER A 283 -10.63 6.89 3.81
N THR A 284 -11.78 6.62 4.43
CA THR A 284 -12.45 7.53 5.34
C THR A 284 -11.78 7.59 6.71
N ILE A 285 -10.85 6.66 7.01
CA ILE A 285 -10.14 6.56 8.30
C ILE A 285 -9.30 7.82 8.59
N ALA A 286 -8.80 8.49 7.54
CA ALA A 286 -8.16 9.80 7.65
C ALA A 286 -9.02 10.80 8.45
N VAL A 287 -10.33 10.80 8.19
CA VAL A 287 -11.29 11.67 8.86
C VAL A 287 -11.64 11.14 10.26
N GLU A 288 -11.69 9.81 10.46
CA GLU A 288 -11.88 9.21 11.78
C GLU A 288 -10.74 9.53 12.75
N HIS A 289 -9.50 9.64 12.27
CA HIS A 289 -8.36 10.04 13.09
C HIS A 289 -8.51 11.49 13.56
N GLU A 290 -8.93 12.41 12.68
CA GLU A 290 -9.22 13.80 13.05
C GLU A 290 -10.37 13.87 14.05
N PHE A 291 -11.45 13.12 13.85
CA PHE A 291 -12.58 13.06 14.79
C PHE A 291 -12.19 12.43 16.13
N SER A 292 -11.35 11.40 16.15
CA SER A 292 -10.86 10.79 17.39
C SER A 292 -9.98 11.75 18.18
N ALA A 293 -9.19 12.59 17.50
CA ALA A 293 -8.42 13.65 18.14
C ALA A 293 -9.33 14.74 18.73
N ALA A 294 -10.45 15.05 18.07
CA ALA A 294 -11.45 16.00 18.55
C ALA A 294 -12.31 15.45 19.71
N ASP A 295 -12.51 14.14 19.81
CA ASP A 295 -13.27 13.51 20.90
C ASP A 295 -12.60 13.74 22.28
N ASN A 296 -11.27 13.87 22.31
CA ASN A 296 -10.52 14.27 23.50
C ASN A 296 -10.82 15.72 23.94
N VAL A 297 -11.35 16.57 23.06
CA VAL A 297 -11.75 17.96 23.38
C VAL A 297 -13.20 18.04 23.85
N LEU A 298 -14.04 17.07 23.45
CA LEU A 298 -15.45 17.01 23.84
C LEU A 298 -15.69 16.26 25.16
N THR A 299 -14.67 15.55 25.66
CA THR A 299 -14.73 14.75 26.88
C THR A 299 -13.92 15.30 28.06
N ASP A 300 -13.26 16.45 27.87
CA ASP A 300 -12.66 17.29 28.93
C ASP A 300 -13.57 18.48 29.29
#